data_AF-A0A527XKI5-F1
#
_entry.id   AF-A0A527XKI5-F1
#
_cell.length_a   1.000
_cell.length_b   1.000
_cell.length_c   1.000
_cell.angle_alpha   90.00
_cell.angle_beta   90.00
_cell.angle_gamma   90.00
#
_symmetry.space_group_name_H-M   'P 1'
#
loop_
_entity.id
_entity.type
_entity.pdbx_description
1 polymer ?
#
loop_
_entity_poly.entity_id
_entity_poly.type
_entity_poly.pdbx_seq_one_letter_code
_entity_poly.pdbx_strand_id
1 'polypeptide(L)'
;VNTCGFLDSARDESLNAIGSALSENGRVIVTGCLGAEPEVIREKHPNVLAITGPQAYESVMAAVHEAAPPSHDPYVDLLPPQGVKLTP
;
A
#
# COMPACT_ATOMS: atom_id res chain seq x y z
N VAL A 1 1.74 2.93 -5.95
CA VAL A 1 1.92 2.80 -7.42
C VAL A 1 0.87 1.82 -7.94
N ASN A 2 0.00 2.27 -8.84
CA ASN A 2 -0.98 1.40 -9.51
C ASN A 2 -0.33 0.81 -10.78
N THR A 3 -0.49 -0.50 -10.99
CA THR A 3 0.29 -1.28 -11.97
C THR A 3 -0.61 -1.99 -12.97
N CYS A 4 -0.12 -2.11 -14.21
CA CYS A 4 -0.73 -2.93 -15.25
C CYS A 4 -0.11 -4.33 -15.25
N GLY A 5 -0.93 -5.36 -15.51
CA GLY A 5 -0.52 -6.77 -15.56
C GLY A 5 -0.69 -7.42 -16.94
N PHE A 6 -1.16 -6.69 -17.96
CA PHE A 6 -1.60 -7.31 -19.22
C PHE A 6 -0.55 -7.29 -20.34
N LEU A 7 -0.08 -6.11 -20.75
CA LEU A 7 0.93 -5.97 -21.80
C LEU A 7 2.32 -6.01 -21.19
N ASP A 8 3.25 -6.79 -21.75
CA ASP A 8 4.61 -6.93 -21.22
C ASP A 8 5.34 -5.58 -21.10
N SER A 9 5.21 -4.71 -22.11
CA SER A 9 5.79 -3.36 -22.05
C SER A 9 5.24 -2.52 -20.90
N ALA A 10 3.95 -2.64 -20.60
CA ALA A 10 3.31 -1.94 -19.49
C ALA A 10 3.68 -2.56 -18.13
N ARG A 11 3.96 -3.86 -18.07
CA ARG A 11 4.50 -4.53 -16.88
C ARG A 11 5.90 -4.01 -16.58
N ASP A 12 6.78 -3.93 -17.58
CA ASP A 12 8.13 -3.39 -17.42
C ASP A 12 8.13 -1.92 -17.01
N GLU A 13 7.28 -1.10 -17.63
CA GLU A 13 7.07 0.29 -17.23
C GLU A 13 6.58 0.39 -15.78
N SER A 14 5.63 -0.46 -15.37
CA SER A 14 5.12 -0.51 -14.00
C SER A 14 6.22 -0.86 -12.99
N LEU A 15 7.09 -1.83 -13.31
CA LEU A 15 8.22 -2.22 -12.46
C LEU A 15 9.24 -1.08 -12.34
N ASN A 16 9.59 -0.42 -13.44
CA ASN A 16 10.45 0.76 -13.41
C ASN A 16 9.85 1.88 -12.54
N ALA A 17 8.55 2.14 -12.66
CA ALA A 17 7.85 3.14 -11.85
C ALA A 17 7.87 2.81 -10.35
N ILE A 18 7.80 1.53 -9.97
CA ILE A 18 7.97 1.10 -8.57
C ILE A 18 9.38 1.45 -8.09
N GLY A 19 10.42 1.15 -8.89
CA GLY A 19 11.81 1.46 -8.57
C GLY A 19 12.04 2.96 -8.34
N SER A 20 11.56 3.81 -9.26
CA SER A 20 11.66 5.26 -9.11
C SER A 20 10.94 5.76 -7.85
N ALA A 21 9.71 5.28 -7.61
CA ALA A 21 8.95 5.66 -6.42
C ALA A 21 9.66 5.25 -5.12
N LEU A 22 10.29 4.07 -5.08
CA LEU A 22 11.08 3.63 -3.92
C LEU A 22 12.29 4.51 -3.70
N SER A 23 13.03 4.86 -4.76
CA SER A 23 14.19 5.75 -4.68
C SER A 23 13.81 7.13 -4.14
N GLU A 24 12.67 7.68 -4.57
CA GLU A 24 12.25 9.04 -4.20
C GLU A 24 11.57 9.12 -2.83
N ASN A 25 10.81 8.08 -2.45
CA ASN A 25 9.90 8.16 -1.29
C ASN A 25 10.24 7.17 -0.16
N GLY A 26 11.06 6.15 -0.43
CA GLY A 26 11.48 5.13 0.54
C GLY A 26 10.42 4.10 0.94
N ARG A 27 9.12 4.44 0.94
CA ARG A 27 8.01 3.52 1.25
C ARG A 27 6.97 3.54 0.14
N VAL A 28 6.69 2.38 -0.45
CA VAL A 28 5.79 2.26 -1.59
C VAL A 28 4.81 1.10 -1.40
N ILE A 29 3.51 1.40 -1.50
CA ILE A 29 2.44 0.41 -1.66
C ILE A 29 2.22 0.20 -3.16
N VAL A 30 2.24 -1.05 -3.60
CA VAL A 30 1.94 -1.45 -4.98
C VAL A 30 0.52 -2.00 -5.05
N THR A 31 -0.24 -1.58 -6.06
CA THR A 31 -1.62 -2.03 -6.30
C THR A 31 -1.86 -2.23 -7.79
N GLY A 32 -2.97 -2.87 -8.16
CA GLY A 32 -3.36 -3.10 -9.55
C GLY A 32 -3.16 -4.54 -10.01
N CYS A 33 -3.29 -4.78 -11.31
CA CYS A 33 -3.35 -6.14 -11.87
C CYS A 33 -2.08 -6.95 -11.62
N LEU A 34 -0.90 -6.33 -11.66
CA LEU A 34 0.36 -7.02 -11.39
C LEU A 34 0.47 -7.50 -9.93
N GLY A 35 -0.30 -6.91 -9.01
CA GLY A 35 -0.37 -7.36 -7.63
C GLY A 35 -1.03 -8.73 -7.44
N ALA A 36 -1.62 -9.31 -8.49
CA ALA A 36 -2.03 -10.71 -8.50
C ALA A 36 -0.84 -11.69 -8.59
N GLU A 37 0.34 -11.21 -9.02
CA GLU A 37 1.61 -11.95 -9.12
C GLU A 37 2.67 -11.27 -8.23
N PRO A 38 2.49 -11.27 -6.89
CA PRO A 38 3.34 -10.50 -5.97
C PRO A 38 4.82 -10.89 -6.00
N GLU A 39 5.13 -12.15 -6.33
CA GLU A 39 6.48 -12.67 -6.50
C GLU A 39 7.26 -11.91 -7.58
N VAL A 40 6.65 -11.56 -8.71
CA VAL A 40 7.28 -10.80 -9.80
C VAL A 40 7.75 -9.44 -9.31
N ILE A 41 6.94 -8.78 -8.49
CA ILE A 41 7.27 -7.48 -7.90
C ILE A 41 8.35 -7.65 -6.83
N ARG A 42 8.23 -8.63 -5.94
CA ARG A 42 9.18 -8.83 -4.83
C ARG A 42 10.57 -9.26 -5.30
N GLU A 43 10.68 -9.98 -6.40
CA GLU A 43 11.97 -10.37 -6.98
C GLU A 43 12.80 -9.14 -7.39
N LYS A 44 12.17 -8.14 -8.03
CA LYS A 44 12.86 -6.91 -8.45
C LYS A 44 12.91 -5.85 -7.34
N HIS A 45 11.89 -5.78 -6.49
CA HIS A 45 11.70 -4.74 -5.49
C HIS A 45 11.31 -5.36 -4.12
N PRO A 46 12.26 -6.00 -3.42
CA PRO A 46 11.96 -6.73 -2.17
C PRO A 46 11.47 -5.82 -1.03
N ASN A 47 11.78 -4.52 -1.11
CA ASN A 47 11.53 -3.54 -0.05
C ASN A 47 10.22 -2.75 -0.22
N VAL A 48 9.32 -3.18 -1.11
CA VAL A 48 7.96 -2.58 -1.17
C VAL A 48 7.22 -2.83 0.15
N LEU A 49 6.47 -1.83 0.59
CA LEU A 49 5.76 -1.84 1.88
C LEU A 49 4.62 -2.87 1.88
N ALA A 50 3.81 -2.86 0.83
CA ALA A 50 2.71 -3.79 0.65
C ALA A 50 2.43 -3.98 -0.85
N ILE A 51 1.88 -5.14 -1.21
CA ILE A 51 1.40 -5.46 -2.56
C ILE A 51 -0.06 -5.87 -2.44
N THR A 52 -0.91 -5.29 -3.27
CA THR A 52 -2.35 -5.56 -3.28
C THR A 52 -2.82 -5.84 -4.71
N GLY A 53 -3.81 -6.71 -4.85
CA GLY A 53 -4.38 -7.06 -6.15
C GLY A 53 -5.26 -5.97 -6.77
N PRO A 54 -5.85 -6.23 -7.94
CA PRO A 54 -6.77 -5.30 -8.59
C PRO A 54 -8.04 -5.09 -7.76
N GLN A 55 -8.57 -3.86 -7.77
CA GLN A 55 -9.78 -3.46 -7.03
C GLN A 55 -9.75 -3.73 -5.52
N ALA A 56 -8.56 -3.87 -4.93
CA ALA A 56 -8.39 -4.17 -3.51
C ALA A 56 -8.36 -2.90 -2.64
N TYR A 57 -9.40 -2.06 -2.72
CA TYR A 57 -9.48 -0.79 -2.00
C TYR A 57 -9.21 -0.96 -0.49
N GLU A 58 -9.91 -1.89 0.16
CA GLU A 58 -9.77 -2.14 1.59
C GLU A 58 -8.34 -2.58 1.97
N SER A 59 -7.70 -3.42 1.15
CA SER A 59 -6.31 -3.84 1.39
C SER A 59 -5.32 -2.68 1.25
N VAL A 60 -5.54 -1.79 0.29
CA VAL A 60 -4.72 -0.58 0.14
C VAL A 60 -4.89 0.32 1.36
N MET A 61 -6.13 0.57 1.78
CA MET A 61 -6.42 1.41 2.94
C MET A 61 -5.86 0.80 4.23
N ALA A 62 -5.95 -0.51 4.41
CA ALA A 62 -5.34 -1.20 5.54
C ALA A 62 -3.81 -1.00 5.59
N ALA A 63 -3.12 -1.17 4.46
CA ALA A 63 -1.69 -0.94 4.38
C ALA A 63 -1.29 0.54 4.63
N VAL A 64 -2.13 1.48 4.19
CA VAL A 64 -1.96 2.91 4.50
C VAL A 64 -2.09 3.15 6.01
N HIS A 65 -3.17 2.67 6.63
CA HIS A 65 -3.40 2.87 8.07
C HIS A 65 -2.36 2.17 8.94
N GLU A 66 -1.80 1.03 8.51
CA GLU A 66 -0.71 0.36 9.22
C GLU A 66 0.58 1.20 9.17
N ALA A 67 0.94 1.71 8.00
CA ALA A 67 2.19 2.45 7.80
C ALA A 67 2.14 3.93 8.20
N ALA A 68 0.94 4.49 8.21
CA ALA A 68 0.64 5.87 8.59
C ALA A 68 -0.74 5.92 9.25
N PRO A 69 -0.86 5.50 10.53
CA PRO A 69 -2.09 5.60 11.28
C PRO A 69 -2.63 7.05 11.26
N PRO A 70 -3.95 7.24 11.11
CA PRO A 70 -4.52 8.57 11.17
C PRO A 70 -4.26 9.19 12.54
N SER A 71 -3.91 10.48 12.55
CA SER A 71 -3.85 11.28 13.79
C SER A 71 -5.25 11.42 14.38
N HIS A 72 -5.33 11.38 15.70
CA HIS A 72 -6.59 11.63 16.40
C HIS A 72 -7.09 13.06 16.14
N ASP A 73 -8.36 13.19 15.74
CA ASP A 73 -9.05 14.47 15.55
C ASP A 73 -10.22 14.60 16.55
N PRO A 74 -10.14 15.51 17.55
CA PRO A 74 -11.18 15.70 18.57
C PRO A 74 -12.57 16.08 18.04
N TYR A 75 -12.68 16.56 16.80
CA TYR A 75 -13.95 16.98 16.21
C TYR A 75 -14.61 15.90 15.34
N VAL A 76 -13.88 14.83 15.01
CA VAL A 76 -14.36 13.71 14.19
C VAL A 76 -14.41 12.42 15.01
N ASP A 77 -13.40 12.18 15.83
CA ASP A 77 -13.24 10.94 16.55
C ASP A 77 -14.15 10.87 17.77
N LEU A 78 -14.95 9.81 17.83
CA LEU A 78 -15.87 9.56 18.93
C LEU A 78 -15.19 9.01 20.19
N LEU A 79 -13.93 8.57 20.07
CA LEU A 79 -13.17 7.95 21.15
C LEU A 79 -11.99 8.84 21.55
N PRO A 80 -11.70 8.96 22.85
CA PRO A 80 -10.52 9.71 23.30
C PRO A 80 -9.22 9.03 22.85
N PRO A 81 -8.11 9.77 22.70
CA PRO A 81 -6.85 9.22 22.19
C PRO A 81 -6.21 8.20 23.13
N GLN A 82 -6.56 8.23 24.43
CA GLN A 82 -6.13 7.22 25.40
C GLN A 82 -6.95 5.91 25.30
N GLY A 83 -7.93 5.85 24.39
CA GLY A 83 -8.87 4.74 24.25
C GLY A 83 -9.92 4.72 25.36
N VAL A 84 -10.83 3.75 25.27
CA VAL A 84 -11.85 3.50 26.29
C VAL A 84 -11.46 2.28 27.09
N LYS A 85 -11.32 2.45 28.41
CA LYS A 85 -11.17 1.33 29.33
C LYS A 85 -12.56 0.80 29.68
N LEU A 86 -13.00 -0.21 28.95
CA LEU A 86 -14.12 -1.04 29.41
C LEU A 86 -13.59 -1.82 30.62
N THR A 87 -14.13 -1.52 31.81
CA THR A 87 -13.89 -2.37 32.98
C THR A 87 -14.50 -3.75 32.70
N PRO A 88 -13.96 -4.85 33.26
CA PRO A 88 -14.55 -6.17 33.10
C PRO A 88 -16.04 -6.19 33.47
#